data_AF-U5EMN1-F1
#
_entry.id   AF-U5EMN1-F1
#
_cell.length_a   1.000
_cell.length_b   1.000
_cell.length_c   1.000
_cell.angle_alpha   90.00
_cell.angle_beta   90.00
_cell.angle_gamma   90.00
#
_symmetry.space_group_name_H-M   'P 1'
#
loop_
_entity.id
_entity.type
_entity.pdbx_description
1 polymer ?
#
loop_
_entity_poly.entity_id
_entity_poly.type
_entity_poly.pdbx_seq_one_letter_code
_entity_poly.pdbx_strand_id
1 'polypeptide(L)'
;MDYGDIRYDFSEVHAAGTGLQREATEIANALQEFENLFQDFIMNSFDEGEGSGAFAILQTQWSKQSVALNEDLQAIGAKVVSGGEHMESTDKAMAKMLFNGAGM
;
A
#
# COMPACT_ATOMS: atom_id res chain seq x y z
N MET A 1 4.54 -11.74 -39.74
CA MET A 1 3.82 -12.21 -38.55
C MET A 1 3.59 -10.98 -37.71
N ASP A 2 2.34 -10.67 -37.40
CA ASP A 2 2.02 -9.60 -36.46
C ASP A 2 2.46 -10.11 -35.08
N TYR A 3 3.62 -9.65 -34.62
CA TYR A 3 4.05 -9.79 -33.24
C TYR A 3 3.17 -8.83 -32.44
N GLY A 4 1.89 -9.19 -32.35
CA GLY A 4 0.85 -8.39 -31.71
C GLY A 4 1.37 -7.94 -30.37
N ASP A 5 1.38 -6.62 -30.21
CA ASP A 5 1.76 -5.87 -29.05
C ASP A 5 1.51 -6.65 -27.74
N ILE A 6 2.52 -7.37 -27.25
CA ILE A 6 2.69 -7.56 -25.81
C ILE A 6 3.37 -6.27 -25.29
N ARG A 7 2.87 -5.10 -25.72
CA ARG A 7 3.11 -3.85 -25.00
C ARG A 7 2.13 -3.87 -23.84
N TYR A 8 2.46 -4.65 -22.81
CA TYR A 8 1.78 -4.49 -21.54
C TYR A 8 1.99 -3.05 -21.08
N ASP A 9 0.91 -2.34 -20.75
CA ASP A 9 1.02 -0.99 -20.20
C ASP A 9 1.48 -1.07 -18.74
N PHE A 10 2.79 -1.26 -18.56
CA PHE A 10 3.42 -1.28 -17.24
C PHE A 10 3.28 0.07 -16.51
N SER A 11 2.91 1.14 -17.23
CA SER A 11 2.60 2.43 -16.61
C SER A 11 1.30 2.36 -15.80
N GLU A 12 0.29 1.60 -16.24
CA GLU A 12 -0.94 1.38 -15.48
C GLU A 12 -0.68 0.56 -14.21
N VAL A 13 0.18 -0.45 -14.27
CA VAL A 13 0.57 -1.25 -13.08
C VAL A 13 1.32 -0.40 -12.06
N HIS A 14 2.25 0.43 -12.53
CA HIS A 14 2.97 1.37 -11.67
C HIS A 14 2.04 2.45 -11.09
N ALA A 15 1.10 2.97 -11.89
CA ALA A 15 0.08 3.91 -11.45
C ALA A 15 -0.86 3.29 -10.39
N ALA A 16 -1.25 2.02 -10.55
CA ALA A 16 -2.04 1.31 -9.55
C ALA A 16 -1.26 1.08 -8.25
N GLY A 17 0.02 0.69 -8.33
CA GLY A 17 0.88 0.50 -7.15
C GLY A 17 1.09 1.79 -6.35
N THR A 18 1.35 2.90 -7.02
CA THR A 18 1.46 4.23 -6.40
C THR A 18 0.12 4.73 -5.85
N GLY A 19 -0.99 4.43 -6.54
CA GLY A 19 -2.34 4.70 -6.08
C GLY A 19 -2.66 4.00 -4.75
N LEU A 20 -2.33 2.71 -4.65
CA LEU A 20 -2.51 1.91 -3.42
C LEU A 20 -1.68 2.46 -2.25
N GLN A 21 -0.43 2.89 -2.49
CA GLN A 21 0.38 3.53 -1.46
C GLN A 21 -0.22 4.85 -0.96
N ARG A 22 -0.81 5.63 -1.86
CA ARG A 22 -1.51 6.87 -1.49
C ARG A 22 -2.75 6.59 -0.65
N GLU A 23 -3.62 5.68 -1.11
CA GLU A 23 -4.82 5.28 -0.35
C GLU A 23 -4.46 4.74 1.03
N ALA A 24 -3.37 3.97 1.14
CA ALA A 24 -2.88 3.48 2.41
C ALA A 24 -2.47 4.60 3.37
N THR A 25 -1.80 5.62 2.86
CA THR A 25 -1.42 6.80 3.62
C THR A 25 -2.66 7.58 4.08
N GLU A 26 -3.66 7.72 3.20
CA GLU A 26 -4.93 8.38 3.53
C GLU A 26 -5.69 7.63 4.63
N ILE A 27 -5.74 6.29 4.58
CA ILE A 27 -6.35 5.46 5.63
C ILE A 27 -5.59 5.61 6.95
N ALA A 28 -4.26 5.57 6.93
CA ALA A 28 -3.45 5.75 8.14
C ALA A 28 -3.70 7.13 8.79
N ASN A 29 -3.79 8.19 7.98
CA ASN A 29 -4.12 9.53 8.46
C ASN A 29 -5.52 9.59 9.07
N ALA A 30 -6.52 9.00 8.42
CA ALA A 30 -7.90 8.97 8.92
C ALA A 30 -8.01 8.21 10.25
N LEU A 31 -7.26 7.11 10.42
CA LEU A 31 -7.17 6.37 11.68
C LEU A 31 -6.56 7.22 12.79
N GLN A 32 -5.49 7.97 12.50
CA GLN A 32 -4.87 8.88 13.45
C GLN A 32 -5.81 10.02 13.87
N GLU A 33 -6.55 10.57 12.90
CA GLU A 33 -7.51 11.64 13.14
C GLU A 33 -8.67 11.16 14.03
N PHE A 34 -9.15 9.94 13.79
CA PHE A 34 -10.13 9.30 14.65
C PHE A 34 -9.58 9.08 16.07
N GLU A 35 -8.34 8.60 16.21
CA GLU A 35 -7.71 8.41 17.53
C GLU A 35 -7.66 9.73 18.32
N ASN A 36 -7.31 10.84 17.66
CA ASN A 36 -7.28 12.16 18.27
C ASN A 36 -8.67 12.61 18.74
N LEU A 37 -9.69 12.49 17.88
CA LEU A 37 -11.08 12.82 18.24
C LEU A 37 -11.57 11.99 19.44
N PHE A 38 -11.18 10.72 19.48
CA PHE A 38 -11.57 9.81 20.54
C PHE A 38 -10.82 10.10 21.85
N GLN A 39 -9.53 10.47 21.80
CA GLN A 39 -8.78 10.97 22.95
C GLN A 39 -9.43 12.24 23.52
N ASP A 40 -9.76 13.21 22.66
CA ASP A 40 -10.43 14.44 23.05
C ASP A 40 -11.77 14.15 23.71
N PHE A 41 -12.56 13.21 23.16
CA PHE A 41 -13.81 12.79 23.76
C PHE A 41 -13.60 12.24 25.18
N ILE A 42 -12.61 11.37 25.39
CA ILE A 42 -12.34 10.78 26.70
C ILE A 42 -11.87 11.83 27.70
N MET A 43 -10.91 12.68 27.32
CA MET A 43 -10.41 13.76 28.19
C MET A 43 -11.50 14.72 28.64
N ASN A 44 -12.50 14.95 27.79
CA ASN A 44 -13.60 15.86 28.08
C ASN A 44 -14.81 15.18 28.75
N SER A 45 -14.89 13.84 28.74
CA SER A 45 -16.08 13.10 29.20
C SER A 45 -15.84 12.27 30.46
N PHE A 46 -14.59 11.99 30.82
CA PHE A 46 -14.25 11.18 31.99
C PHE A 46 -13.27 11.91 32.90
N ASP A 47 -13.69 12.25 34.11
CA ASP A 47 -12.78 12.64 35.20
C ASP A 47 -11.90 11.42 35.59
N GLU A 48 -10.66 11.68 36.04
CA GLU A 48 -9.63 10.68 36.35
C GLU A 48 -10.18 9.46 37.13
N GLY A 49 -10.32 8.31 36.46
CA GLY A 49 -10.92 7.08 37.03
C GLY A 49 -10.91 5.87 36.08
N GLU A 50 -11.66 4.80 36.39
CA GLU A 50 -11.67 3.48 35.69
C GLU A 50 -11.79 3.53 34.15
N GLY A 51 -12.42 4.57 33.59
CA GLY A 51 -12.50 4.79 32.14
C GLY A 51 -11.13 5.02 31.47
N SER A 52 -10.16 5.62 32.17
CA SER A 52 -8.84 5.94 31.62
C SER A 52 -7.96 4.69 31.42
N GLY A 53 -8.10 3.68 32.29
CA GLY A 53 -7.32 2.45 32.23
C GLY A 53 -7.75 1.52 31.09
N ALA A 54 -9.06 1.30 30.93
CA ALA A 54 -9.59 0.55 29.79
C ALA A 54 -9.30 1.26 28.46
N PHE A 55 -9.31 2.59 28.47
CA PHE A 55 -8.96 3.42 27.32
C PHE A 55 -7.49 3.25 26.90
N ALA A 56 -6.54 3.30 27.83
CA ALA A 56 -5.12 3.13 27.51
C ALA A 56 -4.84 1.77 26.82
N ILE A 57 -5.58 0.72 27.20
CA ILE A 57 -5.50 -0.60 26.57
C ILE A 57 -6.04 -0.56 25.14
N LEU A 58 -7.24 0.02 24.94
CA LEU A 58 -7.85 0.16 23.61
C LEU A 58 -6.97 1.00 22.68
N GLN A 59 -6.43 2.12 23.18
CA GLN A 59 -5.51 2.97 22.43
C GLN A 59 -4.28 2.20 21.96
N THR A 60 -3.66 1.43 22.85
CA THR A 60 -2.48 0.59 22.51
C THR A 60 -2.83 -0.44 21.43
N GLN A 61 -4.00 -1.08 21.53
CA GLN A 61 -4.44 -2.06 20.53
C GLN A 61 -4.70 -1.41 19.17
N TRP A 62 -5.34 -0.24 19.15
CA TRP A 62 -5.67 0.48 17.93
C TRP A 62 -4.41 0.99 17.22
N SER A 63 -3.49 1.60 17.97
CA SER A 63 -2.21 2.04 17.44
C SER A 63 -1.46 0.87 16.80
N LYS A 64 -1.42 -0.30 17.47
CA LYS A 64 -0.79 -1.50 16.93
C LYS A 64 -1.44 -1.99 15.63
N GLN A 65 -2.77 -2.01 15.55
CA GLN A 65 -3.47 -2.44 14.33
C GLN A 65 -3.29 -1.45 13.18
N SER A 66 -3.25 -0.14 13.47
CA SER A 66 -3.03 0.90 12.45
C SER A 66 -1.63 0.81 11.85
N VAL A 67 -0.61 0.57 12.69
CA VAL A 67 0.76 0.32 12.22
C VAL A 67 0.82 -0.93 11.36
N ALA A 68 0.23 -2.05 11.81
CA ALA A 68 0.22 -3.29 11.05
C ALA A 68 -0.46 -3.14 9.68
N LEU A 69 -1.60 -2.44 9.63
CA LEU A 69 -2.30 -2.16 8.37
C LEU A 69 -1.43 -1.32 7.42
N ASN A 70 -0.75 -0.30 7.94
CA ASN A 70 0.14 0.52 7.13
C ASN A 70 1.34 -0.28 6.57
N GLU A 71 1.94 -1.14 7.39
CA GLU A 71 3.02 -2.05 6.97
C GLU A 71 2.54 -3.01 5.87
N ASP A 72 1.37 -3.62 6.03
CA ASP A 72 0.79 -4.53 5.03
C ASP A 72 0.50 -3.81 3.71
N LEU A 73 -0.06 -2.60 3.76
CA LEU A 73 -0.36 -1.82 2.55
C LEU A 73 0.90 -1.36 1.83
N GLN A 74 1.94 -0.94 2.57
CA GLN A 74 3.25 -0.63 1.98
C GLN A 74 3.88 -1.87 1.32
N ALA A 75 3.79 -3.04 1.97
CA ALA A 75 4.29 -4.29 1.43
C ALA A 75 3.54 -4.72 0.16
N ILE A 76 2.22 -4.51 0.09
CA ILE A 76 1.41 -4.74 -1.11
C ILE A 76 1.86 -3.81 -2.24
N GLY A 77 1.96 -2.50 -1.98
CA GLY A 77 2.41 -1.53 -2.98
C GLY A 77 3.80 -1.87 -3.55
N ALA A 78 4.75 -2.23 -2.68
CA ALA A 78 6.08 -2.65 -3.09
C ALA A 78 6.07 -3.93 -3.95
N LYS A 79 5.23 -4.93 -3.61
CA LYS A 79 5.08 -6.15 -4.41
C LYS A 79 4.49 -5.88 -5.79
N VAL A 80 3.51 -4.98 -5.90
CA VAL A 80 2.92 -4.60 -7.19
C VAL A 80 3.95 -3.93 -8.09
N VAL A 81 4.72 -2.98 -7.55
CA VAL A 81 5.80 -2.30 -8.29
C VAL A 81 6.85 -3.31 -8.74
N SER A 82 7.34 -4.15 -7.83
CA SER A 82 8.35 -5.17 -8.15
C SER A 82 7.85 -6.19 -9.19
N GLY A 83 6.58 -6.59 -9.12
CA GLY A 83 5.95 -7.44 -10.12
C GLY A 83 5.92 -6.77 -11.50
N GLY A 84 5.54 -5.50 -11.56
CA GLY A 84 5.57 -4.69 -12.78
C GLY A 84 6.96 -4.60 -13.41
N GLU A 85 7.98 -4.28 -12.61
CA GLU A 85 9.38 -4.22 -13.05
C GLU A 85 9.88 -5.57 -13.60
N HIS A 86 9.51 -6.68 -12.94
CA HIS A 86 9.89 -8.02 -13.37
C HIS A 86 9.25 -8.41 -14.71
N MET A 87 7.97 -8.06 -14.89
CA MET A 87 7.27 -8.28 -16.16
C MET A 87 7.86 -7.41 -17.28
N GLU A 88 8.17 -6.14 -17.03
CA GLU A 88 8.82 -5.25 -18.01
C GLU A 88 10.20 -5.78 -18.42
N SER A 89 11.00 -6.24 -17.44
CA SER A 89 12.30 -6.86 -17.72
C SER A 89 12.17 -8.13 -18.56
N THR A 90 11.18 -8.95 -18.28
CA THR A 90 10.92 -10.20 -19.02
C THR A 90 10.48 -9.89 -20.46
N ASP A 91 9.60 -8.90 -20.64
CA ASP A 91 9.14 -8.45 -21.96
C ASP A 91 10.31 -7.94 -22.81
N LYS A 92 11.15 -7.05 -22.26
CA LYS A 92 12.37 -6.56 -22.92
C LYS A 92 13.32 -7.70 -23.32
N ALA A 93 13.48 -8.71 -22.46
CA ALA A 93 14.32 -9.87 -22.74
C ALA A 93 13.76 -10.72 -23.90
N MET A 94 12.46 -11.00 -23.88
CA MET A 94 11.78 -11.73 -24.96
C MET A 94 11.82 -10.98 -26.29
N ALA A 95 11.54 -9.67 -26.29
CA ALA A 95 11.63 -8.83 -27.47
C ALA A 95 13.05 -8.88 -28.07
N LYS A 96 14.09 -8.79 -27.23
CA LYS A 96 15.49 -8.91 -27.68
C LYS A 96 15.81 -10.28 -28.28
N MET A 97 15.30 -11.37 -27.69
CA MET A 97 15.48 -12.73 -28.24
C MET A 97 14.78 -12.90 -29.59
N LEU A 98 13.57 -12.38 -29.75
CA LEU A 98 12.82 -12.43 -31.01
C LEU A 98 13.51 -11.62 -32.11
N PHE A 99 13.99 -10.41 -31.80
CA PHE A 99 14.75 -9.59 -32.75
C PHE A 99 16.09 -10.21 -33.16
N ASN A 100 16.83 -10.83 -32.23
CA ASN A 100 18.09 -11.51 -32.55
C ASN A 100 17.91 -12.88 -33.23
N GLY A 101 16.78 -13.55 -33.01
CA GLY A 101 16.45 -14.85 -33.62
C GLY A 101 15.91 -14.75 -35.05
N ALA A 102 15.37 -13.61 -35.45
CA ALA A 102 14.86 -13.35 -36.81
C ALA A 102 15.95 -12.95 -37.83
N GLY A 103 17.22 -12.90 -37.40
CA GLY A 103 18.38 -12.52 -38.22
C GLY A 103 19.28 -13.68 -38.67
N MET A 104 18.84 -14.94 -38.55
CA MET A 104 19.48 -16.12 -39.14
C MET A 104 18.56 -16.82 -40.13
#